data_AF-A0A7C1ZA83-F1
#
_entry.id   AF-A0A7C1ZA83-F1
#
_cell.length_a   1.000
_cell.length_b   1.000
_cell.length_c   1.000
_cell.angle_alpha   90.00
_cell.angle_beta   90.00
_cell.angle_gamma   90.00
#
_symmetry.space_group_name_H-M   'P 1'
#
loop_
_entity.id
_entity.type
_entity.pdbx_description
1 polymer ?
#
loop_
_entity_poly.entity_id
_entity_poly.type
_entity_poly.pdbx_seq_one_letter_code
_entity_poly.pdbx_strand_id
1 'polypeptide(L)'
;MVFIAPNHELPTRTWLSNLFSESPLSDEARSNLLAVKLGADKLDVGALVCACFGIGENTIKDAITCGAAKSVEDIGKQLKAGTNCGSCIPEIKKLFE
;
A
#
# COMPACT_ATOMS: atom_id res chain seq x y z
N MET A 1 -19.35 -15.99 18.40
CA MET A 1 -19.43 -14.58 17.98
C MET A 1 -19.31 -14.56 16.47
N VAL A 2 -20.33 -14.09 15.76
CA VAL A 2 -20.36 -14.02 14.29
C VAL A 2 -20.26 -12.54 13.91
N PHE A 3 -19.33 -12.21 13.02
CA PHE A 3 -19.15 -10.86 12.50
C PHE A 3 -19.69 -10.81 11.06
N ILE A 4 -20.58 -9.86 10.78
CA ILE A 4 -21.21 -9.66 9.46
C ILE A 4 -20.93 -8.22 9.05
N ALA A 5 -20.27 -8.03 7.91
CA ALA A 5 -19.99 -6.71 7.37
C ALA A 5 -21.28 -6.06 6.85
N PRO A 6 -21.43 -4.72 6.96
CA PRO A 6 -22.60 -4.00 6.45
C PRO A 6 -22.68 -3.96 4.92
N ASN A 7 -21.58 -4.26 4.22
CA ASN A 7 -21.46 -4.28 2.77
C ASN A 7 -20.50 -5.40 2.31
N HIS A 8 -20.34 -5.54 0.99
CA HIS A 8 -19.43 -6.51 0.37
C HIS A 8 -18.03 -5.95 0.12
N GLU A 9 -17.68 -4.80 0.70
CA GLU A 9 -16.37 -4.20 0.51
C GLU A 9 -15.35 -4.93 1.38
N LEU A 10 -14.32 -5.45 0.72
CA LEU A 10 -13.22 -6.12 1.39
C LEU A 10 -12.05 -5.15 1.55
N PRO A 11 -11.30 -5.23 2.66
CA PRO A 11 -10.10 -4.45 2.83
C PRO A 11 -9.08 -4.83 1.76
N THR A 12 -8.17 -3.90 1.46
CA THR A 12 -7.17 -4.13 0.42
C THR A 12 -6.29 -5.32 0.78
N ARG A 13 -5.91 -6.11 -0.24
CA ARG A 13 -5.01 -7.26 -0.04
C ARG A 13 -3.67 -6.84 0.57
N THR A 14 -3.18 -5.67 0.18
CA THR A 14 -1.93 -5.10 0.71
C THR A 14 -2.00 -4.89 2.22
N TRP A 15 -3.11 -4.34 2.73
CA TRP A 15 -3.31 -4.17 4.17
C TRP A 15 -3.33 -5.52 4.90
N LEU A 16 -4.06 -6.51 4.37
CA LEU A 16 -4.09 -7.87 4.94
C LEU A 16 -2.70 -8.51 4.95
N SER A 17 -1.94 -8.39 3.86
CA SER A 17 -0.57 -8.93 3.77
C SER A 17 0.37 -8.31 4.80
N ASN A 18 0.26 -7.01 5.07
CA ASN A 18 1.11 -6.32 6.05
C ASN A 18 0.88 -6.80 7.48
N LEU A 19 -0.32 -7.30 7.83
CA LEU A 19 -0.59 -7.85 9.16
C LEU A 19 0.26 -9.09 9.47
N PHE A 20 0.68 -9.86 8.46
CA PHE A 20 1.56 -11.01 8.66
C PHE A 20 3.00 -10.60 9.02
N SER A 21 3.38 -9.35 8.77
CA SER A 21 4.69 -8.82 9.16
C SER A 21 4.72 -8.34 10.62
N GLU A 22 3.55 -8.18 11.26
CA GLU A 22 3.43 -7.80 12.67
C GLU A 22 3.26 -9.07 13.53
N SER A 23 4.21 -9.31 14.44
CA SER A 23 4.17 -10.46 15.35
C SER A 23 4.73 -10.09 16.74
N PRO A 24 3.89 -10.08 17.80
CA PRO A 24 2.44 -10.34 17.80
C PRO A 24 1.63 -9.16 17.24
N LEU A 25 0.42 -9.44 16.75
CA LEU A 25 -0.57 -8.40 16.43
C LEU A 25 -1.03 -7.71 17.72
N SER A 26 -1.23 -6.38 17.66
CA SER A 26 -1.85 -5.65 18.77
C SER A 26 -3.33 -6.03 18.92
N ASP A 27 -3.88 -5.87 20.14
CA ASP A 27 -5.31 -6.15 20.39
C ASP A 27 -6.23 -5.28 19.52
N GLU A 28 -5.80 -4.05 19.21
CA GLU A 28 -6.50 -3.15 18.30
C GLU A 28 -6.47 -3.68 16.86
N ALA A 29 -5.30 -4.07 16.34
CA ALA A 29 -5.17 -4.63 14.99
C ALA A 29 -5.99 -5.92 14.84
N ARG A 30 -6.01 -6.77 15.87
CA ARG A 30 -6.81 -7.99 15.92
C ARG A 30 -8.32 -7.69 15.92
N SER A 31 -8.76 -6.69 16.70
CA SER A 31 -10.17 -6.27 16.71
C SER A 31 -10.60 -5.69 15.37
N ASN A 32 -9.76 -4.85 14.76
CA ASN A 32 -9.99 -4.25 13.44
C ASN A 32 -10.06 -5.32 12.33
N LEU A 33 -9.20 -6.35 12.37
CA LEU A 33 -9.25 -7.48 11.44
C LEU A 33 -10.58 -8.24 11.52
N LEU A 34 -11.06 -8.56 12.74
CA LEU A 34 -12.33 -9.26 12.94
C LEU A 34 -13.53 -8.41 12.51
N ALA A 35 -13.45 -7.09 12.68
CA ALA A 35 -14.48 -6.14 12.28
C ALA A 35 -14.39 -5.74 10.78
N VAL A 36 -13.44 -6.28 10.02
CA VAL A 36 -13.20 -5.91 8.61
C VAL A 36 -12.98 -4.39 8.46
N LYS A 37 -12.38 -3.77 9.48
CA LYS A 37 -12.14 -2.33 9.53
C LYS A 37 -10.69 -2.04 9.20
N LEU A 38 -10.44 -1.22 8.18
CA LEU A 38 -9.15 -0.60 7.99
C LEU A 38 -8.89 0.31 9.20
N GLY A 39 -7.88 -0.02 10.01
CA GLY A 39 -7.50 0.81 11.16
C GLY A 39 -7.29 2.26 10.70
N ALA A 40 -7.79 3.22 11.48
CA ALA A 40 -7.86 4.63 11.09
C ALA A 40 -6.50 5.27 10.73
N ASP A 41 -5.39 4.61 11.09
CA ASP A 41 -4.02 5.10 10.96
C ASP A 41 -3.20 4.46 9.83
N LYS A 42 -3.73 3.46 9.11
CA LYS A 42 -3.01 2.90 7.95
C LYS A 42 -3.47 3.62 6.68
N LEU A 43 -2.64 4.57 6.25
CA LEU A 43 -2.69 5.19 4.93
C LEU A 43 -2.99 4.12 3.89
N ASP A 44 -4.08 4.30 3.16
CA ASP A 44 -4.39 3.46 2.01
C ASP A 44 -3.29 3.69 0.97
N VAL A 45 -2.28 2.83 0.99
CA VAL A 45 -1.19 2.87 0.00
C VAL A 45 -1.71 2.52 -1.40
N GLY A 46 -2.97 2.12 -1.55
CA GLY A 46 -3.58 1.75 -2.81
C GLY A 46 -3.10 0.37 -3.30
N ALA A 47 -3.31 0.12 -4.60
CA ALA A 47 -2.81 -1.10 -5.23
C ALA A 47 -1.28 -1.16 -5.12
N LEU A 48 -0.74 -2.35 -4.79
CA LEU A 48 0.70 -2.54 -4.68
C LEU A 48 1.33 -2.49 -6.08
N VAL A 49 2.15 -1.47 -6.34
CA VAL A 49 2.83 -1.27 -7.63
C VAL A 49 4.22 -1.91 -7.59
N CYS A 50 5.00 -1.69 -6.52
CA CYS A 50 6.32 -2.31 -6.36
C CYS A 50 6.29 -3.42 -5.31
N ALA A 51 6.18 -4.67 -5.77
CA ALA A 51 6.19 -5.83 -4.88
C ALA A 51 7.51 -6.02 -4.12
N CYS A 52 8.66 -5.64 -4.70
CA CYS A 52 9.97 -5.81 -4.07
C CYS A 52 10.15 -4.99 -2.78
N PHE A 53 9.56 -3.79 -2.73
CA PHE A 53 9.74 -2.84 -1.64
C PHE A 53 8.42 -2.45 -0.96
N GLY A 54 7.30 -3.08 -1.32
CA GLY A 54 6.01 -2.82 -0.69
C GLY A 54 5.41 -1.44 -1.04
N ILE A 55 5.78 -0.84 -2.18
CA ILE A 55 5.34 0.53 -2.52
C ILE A 55 4.01 0.48 -3.28
N GLY A 56 3.02 1.20 -2.77
CA GLY A 56 1.69 1.30 -3.37
C GLY A 56 1.50 2.51 -4.28
N GLU A 57 0.44 2.47 -5.09
CA GLU A 57 0.06 3.49 -6.06
C GLU A 57 -0.16 4.86 -5.41
N ASN A 58 -0.88 4.92 -4.29
CA ASN A 58 -1.17 6.20 -3.62
C ASN A 58 0.10 6.82 -3.05
N THR A 59 1.04 6.02 -2.54
CA THR A 59 2.36 6.51 -2.11
C THR A 59 3.15 7.13 -3.26
N ILE A 60 3.05 6.56 -4.47
CA ILE A 60 3.68 7.11 -5.67
C ILE A 60 2.99 8.41 -6.09
N LYS A 61 1.66 8.43 -6.11
CA LYS A 61 0.87 9.65 -6.41
C LYS A 61 1.15 10.77 -5.42
N ASP A 62 1.28 10.47 -4.13
CA ASP A 62 1.63 11.44 -3.11
C ASP A 62 3.02 12.02 -3.38
N ALA A 63 4.01 11.19 -3.72
CA ALA A 63 5.37 11.64 -4.07
C ALA A 63 5.40 12.53 -5.33
N ILE A 64 4.54 12.24 -6.32
CA ILE A 64 4.36 13.07 -7.52
C ILE A 64 3.70 14.40 -7.15
N THR A 65 2.61 14.35 -6.39
CA THR A 65 1.77 15.52 -6.06
C THR A 65 2.50 16.50 -5.13
N CYS A 66 3.30 16.02 -4.17
CA CYS A 66 4.12 16.89 -3.32
C CYS A 66 5.37 17.44 -4.05
N GLY A 67 5.56 17.09 -5.33
CA GLY A 67 6.69 17.55 -6.14
C GLY A 67 8.03 16.91 -5.78
N ALA A 68 8.00 15.86 -4.96
CA ALA A 68 9.19 15.16 -4.50
C ALA A 68 9.82 14.31 -5.62
N ALA A 69 9.02 13.81 -6.57
CA ALA A 69 9.49 13.08 -7.73
C ALA A 69 8.89 13.60 -9.04
N LYS A 70 9.74 13.83 -10.06
CA LYS A 70 9.34 14.29 -11.39
C LYS A 70 9.59 13.27 -12.50
N SER A 71 10.24 12.16 -12.16
CA SER A 71 10.49 11.06 -13.07
C SER A 71 10.51 9.73 -12.34
N VAL A 72 10.52 8.63 -13.10
CA VAL A 72 10.64 7.27 -12.56
C VAL A 72 11.94 7.10 -11.77
N GLU A 73 13.03 7.74 -12.22
CA GLU A 73 14.32 7.69 -11.55
C GLU A 73 14.27 8.39 -10.18
N ASP A 74 13.53 9.50 -10.06
CA ASP A 74 13.33 10.18 -8.78
C ASP A 74 12.49 9.33 -7.82
N ILE A 75 11.44 8.67 -8.33
CA ILE A 75 10.67 7.67 -7.58
C ILE A 75 11.58 6.55 -7.08
N GLY A 76 12.50 6.06 -7.91
CA GLY A 76 13.49 5.06 -7.52
C GLY A 76 14.45 5.57 -6.43
N LYS A 77 14.83 6.84 -6.44
CA LYS A 77 15.69 7.42 -5.40
C LYS A 77 14.97 7.60 -4.06
N GLN A 78 13.72 8.05 -4.06
CA GLN A 78 12.95 8.31 -2.84
C GLN A 78 12.30 7.07 -2.25
N LEU A 79 11.62 6.28 -3.09
CA LEU A 79 10.79 5.15 -2.68
C LEU A 79 11.43 3.80 -2.96
N LYS A 80 12.61 3.74 -3.60
CA LYS A 80 13.29 2.52 -4.08
C LYS A 80 12.52 1.74 -5.15
N ALA A 81 11.30 2.15 -5.49
CA ALA A 81 10.49 1.49 -6.50
C ALA A 81 11.18 1.51 -7.88
N GLY A 82 11.26 0.35 -8.52
CA GLY A 82 11.92 0.19 -9.82
C GLY A 82 13.42 -0.12 -9.77
N THR A 83 14.04 -0.18 -8.59
CA THR A 83 15.52 -0.37 -8.46
C THR A 83 15.98 -1.82 -8.22
N ASN A 84 15.07 -2.75 -7.94
CA ASN A 84 15.39 -4.16 -7.69
C ASN A 84 15.15 -5.04 -8.94
N CYS A 85 13.90 -5.50 -9.17
CA CYS A 85 13.58 -6.33 -10.34
C CYS A 85 13.13 -5.52 -11.57
N GLY A 86 12.81 -4.23 -11.40
CA GLY A 86 12.36 -3.33 -12.47
C GLY A 86 10.96 -3.58 -13.03
N SER A 87 10.21 -4.60 -12.57
CA SER A 87 8.90 -4.97 -13.15
C SER A 87 7.83 -3.89 -13.03
N CYS A 88 7.96 -3.00 -12.06
CA CYS A 88 7.03 -1.90 -11.78
C CYS A 88 7.29 -0.63 -12.60
N ILE A 89 8.39 -0.54 -13.36
CA ILE A 89 8.76 0.64 -14.14
C ILE A 89 7.67 1.05 -15.15
N PRO A 90 7.07 0.13 -15.95
CA PRO A 90 6.03 0.50 -16.90
C PRO A 90 4.77 1.03 -16.23
N GLU A 91 4.45 0.52 -15.05
CA GLU A 91 3.28 0.92 -14.25
C GLU A 91 3.50 2.30 -13.62
N ILE A 92 4.71 2.55 -13.09
CA ILE A 92 5.09 3.88 -12.59
C ILE A 92 5.04 4.93 -13.71
N LYS A 93 5.49 4.61 -14.93
CA LYS A 93 5.43 5.54 -16.07
C LYS A 93 4.01 6.00 -16.38
N LYS A 94 3.03 5.09 -16.32
CA LYS A 94 1.61 5.43 -16.54
C LYS A 94 1.04 6.38 -15.50
N LEU A 95 1.65 6.49 -14.32
CA LEU A 95 1.23 7.42 -13.29
C LEU A 95 1.72 8.86 -13.54
N PHE A 96 2.63 9.05 -14.52
CA PHE A 96 3.09 10.37 -14.96
C PHE A 96 2.36 10.87 -16.23
N GLU A 97 1.49 10.05 -16.83
CA GLU A 97 0.65 10.38 -17.99
C GLU A 97 -0.77 10.77 -17.55
#